data_AF-A0A811RLC1-F1
#
_entry.id   AF-A0A811RLC1-F1
#
_cell.length_a   1.000
_cell.length_b   1.000
_cell.length_c   1.000
_cell.angle_alpha   90.00
_cell.angle_beta   90.00
_cell.angle_gamma   90.00
#
_symmetry.space_group_name_H-M   'P 1'
#
loop_
_entity.id
_entity.type
_entity.pdbx_description
1 polymer ?
#
loop_
_entity_poly.entity_id
_entity_poly.type
_entity_poly.pdbx_seq_one_letter_code
_entity_poly.pdbx_strand_id
1 'polypeptide(L)'
;MREAALAHSLSESLALAHPLLLILVSPSASPDHSTHSYDYRSFLLLGGRLVPASLAVVNVGPGSRDQYHAFTAESPMPWLPSAPAPGHAHTIGEQKAVDEMVDGFGVARLQGVLGAAAGQAAEMDEMYVGMLRKLEKLVREVEKSNLRVLEQCD
;
A
#
# COMPACT_ATOMS: atom_id res chain seq x y z
N MET A 1 13.83 -12.70 33.51
CA MET A 1 13.09 -13.83 34.13
C MET A 1 11.60 -13.50 34.30
N ARG A 2 11.23 -12.27 34.68
CA ARG A 2 9.83 -11.86 34.88
C ARG A 2 8.99 -11.96 33.60
N GLU A 3 9.50 -11.45 32.48
CA GLU A 3 8.77 -11.32 31.22
C GLU A 3 8.39 -12.69 30.64
N ALA A 4 9.30 -13.65 30.73
CA ALA A 4 9.06 -15.04 30.31
C ALA A 4 8.00 -15.73 31.19
N ALA A 5 8.04 -15.52 32.51
CA ALA A 5 7.05 -16.07 33.42
C ALA A 5 5.65 -15.48 33.19
N LEU A 6 5.57 -14.17 32.96
CA LEU A 6 4.31 -13.50 32.62
C LEU A 6 3.77 -13.97 31.27
N ALA A 7 4.62 -14.08 30.25
CA ALA A 7 4.22 -14.59 28.94
C ALA A 7 3.66 -16.02 29.06
N HIS A 8 4.27 -16.87 29.87
CA HIS A 8 3.77 -18.22 30.16
C HIS A 8 2.39 -18.20 30.83
N SER A 9 2.26 -17.47 31.93
CA SER A 9 0.99 -17.37 32.66
C SER A 9 -0.14 -16.78 31.80
N LEU A 10 0.16 -15.75 31.00
CA LEU A 10 -0.81 -15.19 30.05
C LEU A 10 -1.16 -16.17 28.93
N SER A 11 -0.19 -16.95 28.44
CA SER A 11 -0.45 -17.96 27.40
C SER A 11 -1.43 -19.03 27.87
N GLU A 12 -1.29 -19.47 29.12
CA GLU A 12 -2.21 -20.44 29.73
C GLU A 12 -3.58 -19.81 29.98
N SER A 13 -3.60 -18.61 30.56
CA SER A 13 -4.84 -17.89 30.89
C SER A 13 -5.69 -17.55 29.65
N LEU A 14 -5.03 -17.19 28.54
CA LEU A 14 -5.68 -16.82 27.28
C LEU A 14 -5.79 -17.98 26.29
N ALA A 15 -5.33 -19.17 26.66
CA ALA A 15 -5.27 -20.35 25.79
C ALA A 15 -4.55 -20.09 24.44
N LEU A 16 -3.46 -19.34 24.46
CA LEU A 16 -2.64 -19.00 23.28
C LEU A 16 -1.58 -20.08 23.04
N ALA A 17 -1.59 -20.70 21.86
CA ALA A 17 -0.66 -21.77 21.53
C ALA A 17 0.80 -21.30 21.38
N HIS A 18 1.02 -20.16 20.70
CA HIS A 18 2.36 -19.66 20.36
C HIS A 18 2.40 -18.12 20.43
N PRO A 19 2.22 -17.50 21.61
CA PRO A 19 2.20 -16.05 21.68
C PRO A 19 3.54 -15.45 21.27
N LEU A 20 3.46 -14.34 20.53
CA LEU A 20 4.61 -13.53 20.15
C LEU A 20 4.89 -12.51 21.26
N LEU A 21 6.13 -12.48 21.73
CA LEU A 21 6.64 -11.50 22.66
C LEU A 21 7.53 -10.51 21.91
N LEU A 22 7.08 -9.26 21.81
CA LEU A 22 7.88 -8.16 21.27
C LEU A 22 8.46 -7.35 22.43
N ILE A 23 9.78 -7.30 22.53
CA ILE A 23 10.51 -6.59 23.57
C ILE A 23 11.18 -5.38 22.94
N LEU A 24 10.80 -4.19 23.39
CA LEU A 24 11.54 -2.96 23.14
C LEU A 24 12.61 -2.85 24.22
N VAL A 25 13.88 -2.91 23.81
CA VAL A 25 15.01 -2.81 24.73
C VAL A 25 15.15 -1.35 25.16
N SER A 26 15.60 -1.13 26.40
CA SER A 26 15.91 0.21 26.89
C SER A 26 16.80 0.95 25.89
N PRO A 27 16.43 2.17 25.47
CA PRO A 27 17.23 2.94 24.53
C PRO A 27 18.65 3.14 25.06
N SER A 28 19.63 3.07 24.18
CA SER A 28 21.01 3.48 24.51
C SER A 28 21.39 4.71 23.70
N ALA A 29 22.31 5.49 24.24
CA ALA A 29 22.82 6.69 23.59
C ALA A 29 24.34 6.76 23.70
N SER A 30 24.99 7.41 22.74
CA SER A 30 26.41 7.74 22.84
C SER A 30 26.66 8.72 24.00
N PRO A 31 27.87 8.81 24.57
CA PRO A 31 28.16 9.69 25.70
C PRO A 31 27.87 11.18 25.43
N ASP A 32 28.05 11.60 24.18
CA ASP A 32 27.75 12.94 23.69
C ASP A 32 26.28 13.11 23.26
N HIS A 33 25.47 12.05 23.37
CA HIS A 33 24.05 12.01 22.99
C HIS A 33 23.80 12.34 21.51
N SER A 34 24.80 12.18 20.64
CA SER A 34 24.65 12.40 19.20
C SER A 34 24.04 11.20 18.47
N THR A 35 24.15 10.01 19.06
CA THR A 35 23.61 8.76 18.50
C THR A 35 22.68 8.10 19.50
N HIS A 36 21.50 7.70 19.05
CA HIS A 36 20.54 6.92 19.83
C HIS A 36 20.26 5.59 19.13
N SER A 37 20.22 4.51 19.89
CA SER A 37 19.88 3.17 19.40
C SER A 37 18.63 2.66 20.11
N TYR A 38 17.66 2.21 19.31
CA TYR A 38 16.40 1.66 19.75
C TYR A 38 16.29 0.22 19.24
N ASP A 39 16.71 -0.72 20.09
CA ASP A 39 16.72 -2.13 19.72
C ASP A 39 15.38 -2.79 20.06
N TYR A 40 14.93 -3.68 19.18
CA TYR A 40 13.79 -4.55 19.45
C TYR A 40 14.20 -6.01 19.28
N ARG A 41 13.53 -6.88 20.02
CA ARG A 41 13.68 -8.34 19.90
C ARG A 41 12.31 -8.99 19.93
N SER A 42 12.11 -9.95 19.05
CA SER A 42 10.88 -10.74 19.00
C SER A 42 11.16 -12.21 19.31
N PHE A 43 10.27 -12.82 20.09
CA PHE A 43 10.35 -14.23 20.46
C PHE A 43 8.98 -14.89 20.34
N LEU A 44 8.93 -16.14 19.89
CA LEU A 44 7.77 -17.00 20.07
C LEU A 44 7.93 -17.81 21.35
N LEU A 45 6.88 -17.89 22.15
CA LEU A 45 6.83 -18.82 23.28
C LEU A 45 6.35 -20.18 22.78
N LEU A 46 7.26 -21.15 22.71
CA LEU A 46 6.98 -22.52 22.28
C LEU A 46 7.35 -23.48 23.42
N GLY A 47 6.37 -24.21 23.97
CA GLY A 47 6.61 -25.20 25.03
C GLY A 47 7.35 -24.62 26.24
N GLY A 48 7.01 -23.40 26.65
CA GLY A 48 7.65 -22.69 27.77
C GLY A 48 9.03 -22.09 27.46
N ARG A 49 9.51 -22.19 26.21
CA ARG A 49 10.80 -21.62 25.77
C ARG A 49 10.60 -20.45 24.84
N LEU A 50 11.42 -19.40 25.01
CA LEU A 50 11.50 -18.29 24.08
C LEU A 50 12.41 -18.65 22.89
N VAL A 51 11.83 -18.66 21.69
CA VAL A 51 12.52 -18.91 20.43
C VAL A 51 12.61 -17.60 19.66
N PRO A 52 13.81 -17.12 19.25
CA PRO A 52 13.93 -15.91 18.45
C PRO A 52 13.07 -15.98 17.20
N ALA A 53 12.35 -14.90 16.92
CA ALA A 53 11.46 -14.76 15.77
C ALA A 53 11.86 -13.54 14.95
N SER A 54 11.65 -13.61 13.63
CA SER A 54 11.84 -12.48 12.74
C SER A 54 10.58 -11.62 12.67
N LEU A 55 10.75 -10.30 12.65
CA LEU A 55 9.67 -9.33 12.45
C LEU A 55 9.95 -8.57 11.16
N ALA A 56 9.02 -8.59 10.22
CA ALA A 56 9.09 -7.81 8.99
C ALA A 56 8.24 -6.54 9.13
N VAL A 57 8.86 -5.38 8.88
CA VAL A 57 8.15 -4.09 8.79
C VAL A 57 7.84 -3.82 7.32
N VAL A 58 6.57 -3.96 6.95
CA VAL A 58 6.11 -3.67 5.59
C VAL A 58 6.28 -2.19 5.31
N ASN A 59 6.91 -1.88 4.19
CA ASN A 59 7.16 -0.51 3.75
C ASN A 59 6.81 -0.35 2.26
N VAL A 60 6.73 0.91 1.81
CA VAL A 60 6.40 1.28 0.41
C VAL A 60 7.60 1.06 -0.54
N GLY A 61 8.74 0.62 -0.03
CA GLY A 61 9.94 0.39 -0.81
C GLY A 61 9.80 -0.75 -1.84
N PRO A 62 10.83 -0.95 -2.68
CA PRO A 62 10.75 -1.79 -3.88
C PRO A 62 10.34 -3.24 -3.64
N GLY A 63 10.56 -3.80 -2.44
CA GLY A 63 10.15 -5.17 -2.10
C GLY A 63 8.63 -5.40 -1.99
N SER A 64 7.82 -4.33 -2.05
CA SER A 64 6.35 -4.40 -2.15
C SER A 64 5.84 -4.33 -3.59
N ARG A 65 6.74 -4.07 -4.54
CA ARG A 65 6.46 -3.80 -5.96
C ARG A 65 6.20 -5.07 -6.78
N ASP A 66 6.54 -6.25 -6.24
CA ASP A 66 6.29 -7.55 -6.89
C ASP A 66 4.79 -7.83 -7.12
N GLN A 67 3.89 -7.15 -6.40
CA GLN A 67 2.45 -7.18 -6.70
C GLN A 67 2.04 -6.30 -7.90
N TYR A 68 2.87 -5.36 -8.33
CA TYR A 68 2.63 -4.46 -9.45
C TYR A 68 3.41 -4.85 -10.73
N HIS A 69 4.41 -5.72 -10.63
CA HIS A 69 5.27 -6.13 -11.76
C HIS A 69 4.68 -7.20 -12.69
N ALA A 70 3.43 -7.63 -12.50
CA ALA A 70 2.74 -8.46 -13.49
C ALA A 70 2.47 -7.72 -14.82
N PHE A 71 2.66 -6.40 -14.86
CA PHE A 71 2.57 -5.60 -16.10
C PHE A 71 3.87 -4.84 -16.37
N THR A 72 4.76 -5.46 -17.14
CA THR A 72 5.75 -4.74 -17.95
C THR A 72 5.15 -4.52 -19.34
N ALA A 73 4.57 -3.35 -19.59
CA ALA A 73 4.25 -2.92 -20.95
C ALA A 73 5.49 -2.25 -21.58
N GLU A 74 6.49 -3.06 -21.92
CA GLU A 74 7.61 -2.64 -22.79
C GLU A 74 7.15 -2.61 -24.25
N SER A 75 6.08 -1.85 -24.53
CA SER A 75 5.69 -1.51 -25.89
C SER A 75 5.63 0.01 -25.97
N PRO A 76 6.48 0.68 -26.78
CA PRO A 76 6.29 2.08 -27.05
C PRO A 76 4.87 2.27 -27.58
N MET A 77 4.11 3.18 -26.96
CA MET A 77 2.74 3.46 -27.36
C MET A 77 2.76 3.84 -28.84
N PRO A 78 2.09 3.08 -29.73
CA PRO A 78 2.13 3.39 -31.15
C PRO A 78 1.54 4.78 -31.34
N TRP A 79 2.25 5.62 -32.09
CA TRP A 79 1.80 6.95 -32.43
C TRP A 79 0.49 6.83 -33.22
N LEU A 80 -0.63 7.17 -32.57
CA LEU A 80 -1.92 7.26 -33.24
C LEU A 80 -2.03 8.64 -33.89
N PRO A 81 -2.53 8.73 -35.14
CA PRO A 81 -2.81 10.02 -35.75
C PRO A 81 -3.82 10.79 -34.89
N SER A 82 -3.55 12.07 -34.65
CA SER A 82 -4.46 12.95 -33.89
C SER A 82 -5.86 12.88 -34.48
N ALA A 83 -6.87 12.75 -33.62
CA ALA A 83 -8.26 12.90 -34.04
C ALA A 83 -8.43 14.23 -34.78
N PRO A 84 -9.13 14.25 -35.93
CA PRO A 84 -9.33 15.47 -36.68
C PRO A 84 -10.17 16.44 -35.86
N ALA A 85 -9.89 17.74 -36.02
CA ALA A 85 -10.64 18.81 -35.38
C ALA A 85 -12.15 18.69 -35.68
N PRO A 86 -13.04 19.14 -34.77
CA PRO A 86 -14.48 19.02 -34.93
C PRO A 86 -14.91 19.71 -36.23
N GLY A 87 -15.37 18.92 -37.21
CA GLY A 87 -15.78 19.41 -38.52
C GLY A 87 -15.21 18.64 -39.72
N HIS A 88 -14.17 17.82 -39.52
CA HIS A 88 -13.66 16.91 -40.56
C HIS A 88 -14.03 15.47 -40.21
N ALA A 89 -15.25 15.08 -40.55
CA ALA A 89 -15.65 13.68 -40.48
C ALA A 89 -14.81 12.90 -41.52
N HIS A 90 -14.00 11.94 -41.07
CA HIS A 90 -13.40 10.97 -41.95
C HIS A 90 -14.50 10.32 -42.80
N THR A 91 -14.34 10.36 -44.11
CA THR A 91 -15.28 9.69 -45.00
C THR A 91 -15.22 8.19 -44.71
N ILE A 92 -16.35 7.50 -44.82
CA ILE A 92 -16.50 6.06 -44.52
C ILE A 92 -15.39 5.19 -45.19
N GLY A 93 -14.84 5.65 -46.32
CA GLY A 93 -13.73 4.99 -47.02
C GLY A 93 -12.37 5.07 -46.30
N GLU A 94 -12.06 6.19 -45.63
CA GLU A 94 -10.80 6.37 -44.87
C GLU A 94 -10.79 5.51 -43.61
N GLN A 95 -11.92 5.46 -42.90
CA GLN A 95 -12.07 4.63 -41.71
C GLN A 95 -11.92 3.14 -42.05
N LYS A 96 -12.45 2.71 -43.21
CA LYS A 96 -12.33 1.33 -43.70
C LYS A 96 -10.90 0.97 -44.07
N ALA A 97 -10.17 1.87 -44.74
CA ALA A 97 -8.77 1.63 -45.12
C ALA A 97 -7.86 1.50 -43.88
N VAL A 98 -8.10 2.30 -42.84
CA VAL A 98 -7.36 2.19 -41.57
C VAL A 98 -7.72 0.88 -40.87
N ASP A 99 -9.00 0.50 -40.78
CA ASP A 99 -9.41 -0.79 -40.17
C ASP A 99 -8.85 -2.01 -40.92
N GLU A 100 -8.69 -1.92 -42.25
CA GLU A 100 -8.13 -2.98 -43.09
C GLU A 100 -6.60 -3.10 -42.93
N MET A 101 -5.92 -1.99 -42.60
CA MET A 101 -4.49 -1.99 -42.24
C MET A 101 -4.22 -2.60 -40.85
N VAL A 102 -5.18 -2.52 -39.93
CA VAL A 102 -5.05 -3.11 -38.59
C VAL A 102 -5.74 -4.47 -38.59
N ASP A 103 -5.10 -5.48 -39.19
CA ASP A 103 -5.49 -6.90 -39.39
C ASP A 103 -6.58 -7.46 -38.43
N GLY A 104 -7.84 -7.01 -38.57
CA GLY A 104 -8.97 -7.37 -37.71
C GLY A 104 -9.07 -6.68 -36.32
N PHE A 105 -8.19 -5.73 -35.99
CA PHE A 105 -8.18 -4.98 -34.74
C PHE A 105 -8.60 -3.51 -34.97
N GLY A 106 -9.88 -3.30 -35.30
CA GLY A 106 -10.38 -1.99 -35.70
C GLY A 106 -10.22 -0.86 -34.68
N VAL A 107 -10.12 0.38 -35.17
CA VAL A 107 -9.84 1.61 -34.40
C VAL A 107 -10.88 1.84 -33.29
N ALA A 108 -12.15 1.53 -33.57
CA ALA A 108 -13.23 1.66 -32.59
C ALA A 108 -13.05 0.74 -31.37
N ARG A 109 -12.48 -0.46 -31.58
CA ARG A 109 -12.19 -1.41 -30.49
C ARG A 109 -11.03 -0.90 -29.63
N LEU A 110 -10.01 -0.30 -30.24
CA LEU A 110 -8.91 0.36 -29.54
C LEU A 110 -9.40 1.56 -28.70
N GLN A 111 -10.28 2.37 -29.26
CA GLN A 111 -10.91 3.49 -28.56
C GLN A 111 -11.77 3.02 -27.38
N GLY A 112 -12.49 1.91 -27.53
CA GLY A 112 -13.25 1.28 -26.45
C GLY A 112 -12.35 0.75 -25.31
N VAL A 113 -11.22 0.13 -25.64
CA VAL A 113 -10.23 -0.34 -24.64
C VAL A 113 -9.59 0.84 -23.91
N LEU A 114 -9.21 1.91 -24.64
CA LEU A 114 -8.64 3.12 -24.04
C LEU A 114 -9.65 3.83 -23.11
N GLY A 115 -10.91 3.90 -23.51
CA GLY A 115 -11.99 4.46 -22.68
C GLY A 115 -12.24 3.63 -21.41
N ALA A 116 -12.22 2.30 -21.51
CA ALA A 116 -12.34 1.43 -20.35
C ALA A 116 -11.15 1.58 -19.38
N ALA A 117 -9.92 1.64 -19.90
CA ALA A 117 -8.71 1.86 -19.09
C ALA A 117 -8.69 3.24 -18.43
N ALA A 118 -9.13 4.28 -19.13
CA ALA A 118 -9.28 5.63 -18.57
C ALA A 118 -10.36 5.70 -17.48
N GLY A 119 -11.48 4.98 -17.67
CA GLY A 119 -12.52 4.85 -16.66
C GLY A 119 -12.01 4.17 -15.39
N GLN A 120 -11.26 3.08 -15.52
CA GLN A 120 -10.64 2.38 -14.39
C GLN A 120 -9.64 3.24 -13.62
N ALA A 121 -8.83 4.06 -14.32
CA ALA A 121 -7.91 4.99 -13.68
C ALA A 121 -8.65 6.08 -12.90
N ALA A 122 -9.70 6.66 -13.47
CA ALA A 122 -10.52 7.68 -12.82
C ALA A 122 -11.25 7.15 -11.57
N GLU A 123 -11.78 5.92 -11.63
CA GLU A 123 -12.41 5.26 -10.48
C GLU A 123 -11.40 5.02 -9.35
N MET A 124 -10.17 4.59 -9.68
CA MET A 124 -9.10 4.42 -8.70
C MET A 124 -8.71 5.75 -8.05
N ASP A 125 -8.59 6.82 -8.84
CA ASP A 125 -8.30 8.16 -8.32
C ASP A 125 -9.41 8.64 -7.38
N GLU A 126 -10.68 8.48 -7.74
CA GLU A 126 -11.80 8.85 -6.88
C GLU A 126 -11.79 8.07 -5.56
N MET A 127 -11.47 6.78 -5.60
CA MET A 127 -11.30 5.94 -4.40
C MET A 127 -10.18 6.49 -3.50
N TYR A 128 -9.01 6.81 -4.05
CA TYR A 128 -7.89 7.38 -3.28
C TYR A 128 -8.26 8.73 -2.66
N VAL A 129 -8.91 9.62 -3.42
CA VAL A 129 -9.37 10.90 -2.89
C VAL A 129 -10.39 10.67 -1.76
N GLY A 130 -11.30 9.70 -1.91
CA GLY A 130 -12.22 9.30 -0.86
C GLY A 130 -11.51 8.81 0.42
N MET A 131 -10.46 8.00 0.28
CA MET A 131 -9.63 7.55 1.41
C MET A 131 -8.92 8.70 2.11
N LEU A 132 -8.34 9.63 1.35
CA LEU A 132 -7.66 10.80 1.91
C LEU A 132 -8.59 11.66 2.77
N ARG A 133 -9.82 11.90 2.30
CA ARG A 133 -10.83 12.62 3.11
C ARG A 133 -11.17 11.91 4.42
N LYS A 134 -11.24 10.57 4.40
CA LYS A 134 -11.49 9.77 5.62
C LYS A 134 -10.31 9.86 6.59
N LEU A 135 -9.08 9.79 6.09
CA LEU A 135 -7.86 9.97 6.88
C LEU A 135 -7.82 11.37 7.53
N GLU A 136 -8.11 12.42 6.77
CA GLU A 136 -8.16 13.78 7.32
C GLU A 136 -9.19 13.92 8.45
N LYS A 137 -10.39 13.37 8.25
CA LYS A 137 -11.42 13.35 9.29
C LYS A 137 -10.93 12.62 10.55
N LEU A 138 -10.27 11.47 10.39
CA LEU A 138 -9.74 10.69 11.51
C LEU A 138 -8.67 11.47 12.27
N VAL A 139 -7.75 12.13 11.58
CA VAL A 139 -6.71 12.97 12.20
C VAL A 139 -7.33 14.02 13.11
N ARG A 140 -8.35 14.75 12.65
CA ARG A 140 -9.03 15.77 13.46
C ARG A 140 -9.71 15.20 14.70
N GLU A 141 -10.35 14.04 14.59
CA GLU A 141 -10.97 13.38 15.75
C GLU A 141 -9.93 12.89 16.75
N VAL A 142 -8.78 12.37 16.27
CA VAL A 142 -7.66 11.95 17.13
C VAL A 142 -7.04 13.16 17.83
N GLU A 143 -6.82 14.27 17.13
CA GLU A 143 -6.34 15.52 17.73
C GLU A 143 -7.26 16.01 18.85
N LYS A 144 -8.57 16.06 18.58
CA LYS A 144 -9.58 16.44 19.57
C LYS A 144 -9.61 15.47 20.76
N SER A 145 -9.46 14.17 20.52
CA SER A 145 -9.39 13.17 21.57
C SER A 145 -8.13 13.33 22.42
N ASN A 146 -6.98 13.61 21.80
CA ASN A 146 -5.72 13.82 22.50
C ASN A 146 -5.77 15.04 23.42
N LEU A 147 -6.41 16.14 23.00
CA LEU A 147 -6.62 17.31 23.86
C LEU A 147 -7.37 16.94 25.15
N ARG A 148 -8.41 16.11 25.03
CA ARG A 148 -9.18 15.65 26.20
C ARG A 148 -8.37 14.76 27.14
N VAL A 149 -7.45 13.96 26.61
CA VAL A 149 -6.56 13.13 27.43
C VAL A 149 -5.53 14.01 28.15
N LEU A 150 -5.00 15.04 27.48
CA LEU A 150 -4.08 15.99 28.10
C LEU A 150 -4.73 16.73 29.26
N GLU A 151 -5.99 17.17 29.10
CA GLU A 151 -6.78 17.78 30.17
C GLU A 151 -7.00 16.86 31.40
N GLN A 152 -6.80 15.54 31.27
CA GLN A 152 -6.89 14.60 32.40
C GLN A 152 -5.54 14.35 33.10
N CYS A 153 -4.43 14.80 32.50
CA CYS A 153 -3.09 14.65 33.05
C CYS A 153 -2.61 15.89 33.82
N ASP A 154 -3.35 17.00 33.74
CA ASP A 154 -3.21 18.21 34.57
C ASP A 154 -4.07 18.10 35.85
#